data_AF-A0A255R4W9-F1
#
_entry.id   AF-A0A255R4W9-F1
#
_cell.length_a   1.000
_cell.length_b   1.000
_cell.length_c   1.000
_cell.angle_alpha   90.00
_cell.angle_beta   90.00
_cell.angle_gamma   90.00
#
_symmetry.space_group_name_H-M   'P 1'
#
loop_
_entity.id
_entity.type
_entity.pdbx_description
1 polymer ?
#
loop_
_entity_poly.entity_id
_entity_poly.type
_entity_poly.pdbx_seq_one_letter_code
_entity_poly.pdbx_strand_id
1 'polypeptide(L)'
;MTDLSDHLKLEDSDMLTAGEKYFARFTQNYSGNSKELSYYFSMLNYFCETGEIAGQGIAWPEDEPWREYKDPMLQYLARLMSDPEVKVRVLSSQMCVKIFFTTVGRFIVDCMHHQAFLSQTMRVEANKMGEVENLSQGKQDHWQKWISSIGEKHEDDGFDGEFYRRMFSDQITQEKKDKLLDDWGKSITEHLRQEEEKHIAGRGTNMKQNLQRMFEDVHKTLKDESVSDEQAVQAWKMMDGRWSESEFMRRLSLIRLQDRYPQLHEAVMKLGRVADSSGRDRLAVNEGSRMKISHSSGSDIEGITIGNDLNSLLPIELATYADKDMENVFYYRYTRHRLQTFDYKSKMSKPTRKLSFQSARRLAAFFLCARMVYSPPMEGRLAPLASR
;
A
#
# COMPACT_ATOMS: atom_id res chain seq x y z
N MET A 1 24.37 -0.92 5.70
CA MET A 1 23.14 -1.64 5.36
C MET A 1 23.23 -2.96 6.10
N THR A 2 22.93 -2.90 7.39
CA THR A 2 23.05 -4.01 8.33
C THR A 2 21.79 -4.85 8.19
N ASP A 3 22.01 -6.11 7.89
CA ASP A 3 21.00 -7.14 7.74
C ASP A 3 20.29 -7.32 9.10
N LEU A 4 19.00 -6.99 9.16
CA LEU A 4 18.17 -7.13 10.35
C LEU A 4 17.93 -8.61 10.71
N SER A 5 18.37 -9.55 9.87
CA SER A 5 18.34 -10.99 10.19
C SER A 5 19.41 -11.42 11.21
N ASP A 6 20.49 -10.64 11.38
CA ASP A 6 21.57 -10.99 12.32
C ASP A 6 21.29 -10.59 13.78
N HIS A 7 20.28 -9.74 14.05
CA HIS A 7 19.87 -9.37 15.41
C HIS A 7 18.83 -10.32 16.04
N LEU A 8 18.40 -11.35 15.31
CA LEU A 8 17.44 -12.37 15.79
C LEU A 8 18.07 -13.77 15.92
N LYS A 9 19.40 -13.88 15.86
CA LYS A 9 20.09 -15.07 16.35
C LYS A 9 19.89 -15.12 17.86
N LEU A 10 18.93 -15.96 18.26
CA LEU A 10 18.73 -16.52 19.59
C LEU A 10 20.06 -17.10 20.09
N GLU A 11 20.91 -16.25 20.66
CA GLU A 11 21.84 -16.68 21.68
C GLU A 11 21.01 -17.00 22.94
N ASP A 12 21.29 -18.15 23.55
CA ASP A 12 20.64 -18.77 24.72
C ASP A 12 19.37 -19.62 24.47
N SER A 13 19.53 -20.66 23.65
CA SER A 13 18.61 -21.82 23.55
C SER A 13 18.48 -22.65 24.84
N ASP A 14 19.32 -22.42 25.85
CA ASP A 14 19.39 -23.25 27.07
C ASP A 14 18.60 -22.70 28.26
N MET A 15 17.98 -21.52 28.13
CA MET A 15 17.24 -20.85 29.23
C MET A 15 15.71 -20.79 29.02
N LEU A 16 15.18 -21.38 27.95
CA LEU A 16 13.75 -21.31 27.62
C LEU A 16 12.97 -22.49 28.20
N THR A 17 11.83 -22.19 28.81
CA THR A 17 10.83 -23.17 29.29
C THR A 17 10.22 -23.96 28.12
N ALA A 18 9.56 -25.08 28.41
CA ALA A 18 8.96 -25.95 27.38
C ALA A 18 7.89 -25.22 26.54
N GLY A 19 7.09 -24.36 27.18
CA GLY A 19 6.09 -23.51 26.51
C GLY A 19 6.72 -22.43 25.62
N GLU A 20 7.81 -21.81 26.06
CA GLU A 20 8.55 -20.82 25.27
C GLU A 20 9.26 -21.45 24.06
N LYS A 21 9.74 -22.70 24.19
CA LYS A 21 10.29 -23.48 23.08
C LYS A 21 9.23 -23.84 22.04
N TYR A 22 8.03 -24.21 22.47
CA TYR A 22 6.89 -24.45 21.57
C TYR A 22 6.48 -23.14 20.86
N PHE A 23 6.37 -22.04 21.61
CA PHE A 23 5.97 -20.74 21.08
C PHE A 23 7.03 -20.10 20.17
N ALA A 24 8.33 -20.26 20.44
CA ALA A 24 9.40 -19.81 19.57
C ALA A 24 9.40 -20.56 18.22
N ARG A 25 9.14 -21.87 18.24
CA ARG A 25 8.93 -22.67 17.02
C ARG A 25 7.63 -22.29 16.29
N PHE A 26 6.57 -21.99 17.03
CA PHE A 26 5.28 -21.57 16.50
C PHE A 26 5.38 -20.21 15.82
N THR A 27 5.92 -19.19 16.49
CA THR A 27 6.05 -17.83 15.96
C THR A 27 7.04 -17.72 14.79
N GLN A 28 8.11 -18.54 14.75
CA GLN A 28 8.97 -18.65 13.56
C GLN A 28 8.24 -19.22 12.33
N ASN A 29 7.21 -20.05 12.54
CA ASN A 29 6.42 -20.65 11.49
C ASN A 29 5.16 -19.83 11.14
N TYR A 30 4.55 -19.16 12.12
CA TYR A 30 3.29 -18.41 11.97
C TYR A 30 3.45 -16.92 11.68
N SER A 31 4.64 -16.35 11.86
CA SER A 31 4.91 -14.99 11.38
C SER A 31 4.92 -15.04 9.85
N GLY A 32 3.75 -14.82 9.22
CA GLY A 32 3.49 -14.86 7.77
C GLY A 32 4.77 -14.79 6.96
N ASN A 33 5.36 -15.96 6.72
CA ASN A 33 6.74 -16.00 6.26
C ASN A 33 6.69 -15.58 4.79
N SER A 34 7.71 -14.87 4.30
CA SER A 34 7.83 -14.58 2.86
C SER A 34 7.70 -15.85 1.99
N LYS A 35 7.94 -17.02 2.58
CA LYS A 35 7.80 -18.35 1.96
C LYS A 35 6.34 -18.77 1.72
N GLU A 36 5.41 -18.45 2.62
CA GLU A 36 3.98 -18.80 2.47
C GLU A 36 3.31 -17.91 1.41
N LEU A 37 3.60 -16.60 1.45
CA LEU A 37 3.13 -15.67 0.44
C LEU A 37 3.64 -16.05 -0.96
N SER A 38 4.93 -16.38 -1.08
CA SER A 38 5.55 -16.85 -2.33
C SER A 38 4.89 -18.13 -2.84
N TYR A 39 4.53 -19.05 -1.95
CA TYR A 39 3.84 -20.29 -2.29
C TYR A 39 2.46 -20.02 -2.89
N TYR A 40 1.62 -19.19 -2.25
CA TYR A 40 0.28 -18.88 -2.78
C TYR A 40 0.34 -18.14 -4.13
N PHE A 41 1.27 -17.20 -4.30
CA PHE A 41 1.45 -16.51 -5.58
C PHE A 41 1.97 -17.44 -6.68
N SER A 42 2.84 -18.40 -6.35
CA SER A 42 3.31 -19.42 -7.29
C SER A 42 2.15 -20.31 -7.75
N MET A 43 1.28 -20.72 -6.82
CA MET A 43 0.08 -21.49 -7.13
C MET A 43 -0.90 -20.70 -8.02
N LEU A 44 -1.13 -19.42 -7.72
CA LEU A 44 -1.96 -18.55 -8.55
C LEU A 44 -1.39 -18.37 -9.96
N ASN A 45 -0.08 -18.14 -10.09
CA ASN A 45 0.59 -18.02 -11.39
C ASN A 45 0.43 -19.30 -12.20
N TYR A 46 0.67 -20.46 -11.57
CA TYR A 46 0.50 -21.74 -12.24
C TYR A 46 -0.93 -21.94 -12.74
N PHE A 47 -1.95 -21.67 -11.91
CA PHE A 47 -3.34 -21.74 -12.32
C PHE A 47 -3.69 -20.77 -13.46
N CYS A 48 -3.12 -19.57 -13.44
CA CYS A 48 -3.29 -18.58 -14.51
C CYS A 48 -2.67 -19.03 -15.85
N GLU A 49 -1.62 -19.86 -15.82
CA GLU A 49 -0.92 -20.36 -17.00
C GLU A 49 -1.52 -21.65 -17.56
N THR A 50 -1.91 -22.59 -16.68
CA THR A 50 -2.34 -23.95 -17.08
C THR A 50 -3.84 -24.18 -16.91
N GLY A 51 -4.53 -23.39 -16.09
CA GLY A 51 -5.89 -23.68 -15.64
C GLY A 51 -5.98 -24.89 -14.70
N GLU A 52 -4.84 -25.41 -14.26
CA GLU A 52 -4.72 -26.50 -13.30
C GLU A 52 -4.23 -25.96 -11.96
N ILE A 53 -4.66 -26.59 -10.87
CA ILE A 53 -4.19 -26.24 -9.54
C ILE A 53 -2.88 -26.99 -9.30
N ALA A 54 -1.82 -26.27 -8.90
CA ALA A 54 -0.52 -26.90 -8.61
C ALA A 54 -0.69 -27.92 -7.48
N GLY A 55 -0.55 -29.22 -7.79
CA GLY A 55 -0.78 -30.31 -6.82
C GLY A 55 -1.55 -31.53 -7.32
N GLN A 56 -1.50 -31.85 -8.62
CA GLN A 56 -2.06 -33.10 -9.16
C GLN A 56 -1.45 -34.31 -8.41
N GLY A 57 -2.26 -34.95 -7.55
CA GLY A 57 -1.83 -36.03 -6.63
C GLY A 57 -2.16 -35.81 -5.15
N ILE A 58 -2.66 -34.63 -4.75
CA ILE A 58 -3.24 -34.40 -3.42
C ILE A 58 -4.74 -34.67 -3.52
N ALA A 59 -5.26 -35.67 -2.79
CA ALA A 59 -6.70 -35.93 -2.72
C ALA A 59 -7.46 -34.67 -2.26
N TRP A 60 -8.47 -34.27 -3.03
CA TRP A 60 -9.19 -33.00 -2.86
C TRP A 60 -10.38 -33.13 -1.90
N PRO A 61 -10.95 -32.05 -1.36
CA PRO A 61 -12.11 -32.12 -0.46
C PRO A 61 -13.37 -32.69 -1.12
N GLU A 62 -13.45 -32.67 -2.44
CA GLU A 62 -14.55 -33.31 -3.20
C GLU A 62 -14.37 -34.83 -3.27
N ASP A 63 -13.12 -35.31 -3.22
CA ASP A 63 -12.75 -36.73 -3.25
C ASP A 63 -12.60 -37.32 -1.83
N GLU A 64 -12.22 -36.49 -0.85
CA GLU A 64 -12.01 -36.80 0.57
C GLU A 64 -12.47 -35.64 1.47
N PRO A 65 -13.79 -35.41 1.66
CA PRO A 65 -14.32 -34.32 2.48
C PRO A 65 -13.93 -34.38 3.96
N TRP A 66 -13.36 -35.50 4.40
CA TRP A 66 -12.81 -35.74 5.74
C TRP A 66 -11.34 -35.31 5.92
N ARG A 67 -10.66 -34.78 4.89
CA ARG A 67 -9.29 -34.24 5.03
C ARG A 67 -9.32 -32.82 5.60
N GLU A 68 -8.85 -32.67 6.84
CA GLU A 68 -8.53 -31.38 7.43
C GLU A 68 -7.25 -30.82 6.79
N TYR A 69 -7.40 -29.77 5.97
CA TYR A 69 -6.26 -28.99 5.52
C TYR A 69 -5.79 -28.14 6.70
N LYS A 70 -4.52 -28.27 7.09
CA LYS A 70 -3.93 -27.47 8.17
C LYS A 70 -3.94 -25.96 7.88
N ASP A 71 -4.08 -25.58 6.61
CA ASP A 71 -4.06 -24.20 6.11
C ASP A 71 -5.44 -23.80 5.54
N PRO A 72 -6.20 -22.94 6.23
CA PRO A 72 -7.49 -22.42 5.77
C PRO A 72 -7.43 -21.66 4.44
N MET A 73 -6.34 -20.95 4.17
CA MET A 73 -6.17 -20.14 2.96
C MET A 73 -6.00 -21.04 1.73
N LEU A 74 -5.19 -22.09 1.85
CA LEU A 74 -5.02 -23.08 0.78
C LEU A 74 -6.34 -23.76 0.45
N GLN A 75 -7.12 -24.13 1.48
CA GLN A 75 -8.43 -24.76 1.30
C GLN A 75 -9.40 -23.83 0.54
N TYR A 76 -9.42 -22.55 0.87
CA TYR A 76 -10.24 -21.55 0.19
C TYR A 76 -9.82 -21.35 -1.28
N LEU A 77 -8.52 -21.18 -1.53
CA LEU A 77 -8.00 -20.98 -2.88
C LEU A 77 -8.27 -22.19 -3.77
N ALA A 78 -8.09 -23.41 -3.24
CA ALA A 78 -8.41 -24.64 -3.96
C ALA A 78 -9.90 -24.67 -4.37
N ARG A 79 -10.82 -24.42 -3.43
CA ARG A 79 -12.26 -24.35 -3.73
C ARG A 79 -12.60 -23.28 -4.78
N LEU A 80 -11.95 -22.12 -4.71
CA LEU A 80 -12.18 -21.02 -5.66
C LEU A 80 -11.71 -21.39 -7.08
N MET A 81 -10.55 -22.05 -7.21
CA MET A 81 -9.95 -22.43 -8.49
C MET A 81 -10.57 -23.71 -9.09
N SER A 82 -11.15 -24.57 -8.25
CA SER A 82 -11.94 -25.73 -8.71
C SER A 82 -13.30 -25.35 -9.27
N ASP A 83 -13.80 -24.14 -8.98
CA ASP A 83 -15.06 -23.66 -9.52
C ASP A 83 -15.02 -23.61 -11.07
N PRO A 84 -15.86 -24.40 -11.78
CA PRO A 84 -15.86 -24.46 -13.23
C PRO A 84 -16.10 -23.09 -13.88
N GLU A 85 -16.91 -22.22 -13.27
CA GLU A 85 -17.19 -20.89 -13.81
C GLU A 85 -15.94 -20.02 -13.77
N VAL A 86 -15.22 -20.03 -12.65
CA VAL A 86 -13.97 -19.28 -12.48
C VAL A 86 -12.93 -19.80 -13.48
N LYS A 87 -12.77 -21.12 -13.60
CA LYS A 87 -11.83 -21.74 -14.52
C LYS A 87 -12.10 -21.36 -15.98
N VAL A 88 -13.35 -21.48 -16.43
CA VAL A 88 -13.74 -21.10 -17.80
C VAL A 88 -13.49 -19.61 -18.06
N ARG A 89 -13.83 -18.73 -17.11
CA ARG A 89 -13.63 -17.28 -17.26
C ARG A 89 -12.16 -16.90 -17.32
N VAL A 90 -11.32 -17.47 -16.45
CA VAL A 90 -9.87 -17.23 -16.44
C VAL A 90 -9.23 -17.69 -17.74
N LEU A 91 -9.59 -18.87 -18.25
CA LEU A 91 -9.05 -19.39 -19.50
C LEU A 91 -9.61 -18.70 -20.77
N SER A 92 -10.71 -17.96 -20.65
CA SER A 92 -11.37 -17.33 -21.80
C SER A 92 -10.67 -16.07 -22.35
N SER A 93 -9.95 -15.31 -21.51
CA SER A 93 -9.31 -14.06 -21.93
C SER A 93 -8.12 -13.69 -21.04
N GLN A 94 -7.06 -13.15 -21.65
CA GLN A 94 -5.89 -12.65 -20.92
C GLN A 94 -6.23 -11.53 -19.92
N MET A 95 -7.28 -10.74 -20.18
CA MET A 95 -7.74 -9.72 -19.24
C MET A 95 -8.32 -10.37 -17.98
N CYS A 96 -9.14 -11.40 -18.13
CA CYS A 96 -9.72 -12.14 -17.01
C CYS A 96 -8.63 -12.78 -16.14
N VAL A 97 -7.56 -13.34 -16.75
CA VAL A 97 -6.39 -13.83 -16.01
C VAL A 97 -5.79 -12.74 -15.12
N LYS A 98 -5.57 -11.54 -15.66
CA LYS A 98 -4.97 -10.44 -14.90
C LYS A 98 -5.86 -9.94 -13.78
N ILE A 99 -7.16 -9.86 -14.03
CA ILE A 99 -8.15 -9.46 -13.03
C ILE A 99 -8.22 -10.49 -11.91
N PHE A 100 -8.26 -11.77 -12.25
CA PHE A 100 -8.21 -12.85 -11.28
C PHE A 100 -6.96 -12.77 -10.40
N PHE A 101 -5.77 -12.73 -11.03
CA PHE A 101 -4.49 -12.70 -10.32
C PHE A 101 -4.38 -11.50 -9.36
N THR A 102 -4.77 -10.31 -9.81
CA THR A 102 -4.68 -9.09 -8.99
C THR A 102 -5.72 -9.06 -7.86
N THR A 103 -6.93 -9.55 -8.12
CA THR A 103 -8.04 -9.55 -7.16
C THR A 103 -7.81 -10.59 -6.06
N VAL A 104 -7.47 -11.82 -6.45
CA VAL A 104 -7.16 -12.91 -5.51
C VAL A 104 -5.81 -12.68 -4.83
N GLY A 105 -4.82 -12.13 -5.53
CA GLY A 105 -3.54 -11.74 -4.95
C GLY A 105 -3.66 -10.71 -3.83
N ARG A 106 -4.53 -9.71 -3.99
CA ARG A 106 -4.85 -8.76 -2.92
C ARG A 106 -5.55 -9.40 -1.73
N PHE A 107 -6.49 -10.30 -2.01
CA PHE A 107 -7.17 -11.06 -0.96
C PHE A 107 -6.17 -11.86 -0.11
N ILE A 108 -5.21 -12.54 -0.75
CA ILE A 108 -4.13 -13.26 -0.05
C ILE A 108 -3.34 -12.30 0.84
N VAL A 109 -2.89 -11.16 0.31
CA VAL A 109 -2.13 -10.17 1.08
C VAL A 109 -2.93 -9.64 2.26
N ASP A 110 -4.22 -9.35 2.08
CA ASP A 110 -5.10 -8.90 3.16
C ASP A 110 -5.24 -9.96 4.27
N CYS A 111 -5.41 -11.24 3.91
CA CYS A 111 -5.43 -12.35 4.88
C CYS A 111 -4.09 -12.50 5.62
N MET A 112 -2.96 -12.38 4.92
CA MET A 112 -1.62 -12.44 5.53
C MET A 112 -1.37 -11.28 6.51
N HIS A 113 -1.82 -10.07 6.17
CA HIS A 113 -1.78 -8.95 7.11
C HIS A 113 -2.65 -9.19 8.35
N HIS A 114 -3.82 -9.80 8.17
CA HIS A 114 -4.69 -10.15 9.29
C HIS A 114 -4.05 -11.22 10.19
N GLN A 115 -3.49 -12.28 9.62
CA GLN A 115 -2.73 -13.30 10.35
C GLN A 115 -1.53 -12.71 11.10
N ALA A 116 -0.79 -11.77 10.49
CA ALA A 116 0.30 -11.07 11.16
C ALA A 116 -0.19 -10.24 12.35
N PHE A 117 -1.35 -9.57 12.22
CA PHE A 117 -1.98 -8.82 13.31
C PHE A 117 -2.44 -9.74 14.45
N LEU A 118 -3.07 -10.88 14.14
CA LEU A 118 -3.47 -11.87 15.14
C LEU A 118 -2.24 -12.43 15.86
N SER A 119 -1.18 -12.77 15.12
CA SER A 119 0.09 -13.25 15.68
C SER A 119 0.73 -12.24 16.64
N GLN A 120 0.63 -10.93 16.36
CA GLN A 120 1.10 -9.89 17.29
C GLN A 120 0.27 -9.87 18.58
N THR A 121 -1.04 -10.05 18.49
CA THR A 121 -1.93 -10.12 19.66
C THR A 121 -1.60 -11.34 20.52
N MET A 122 -1.29 -12.48 19.90
CA MET A 122 -0.91 -13.71 20.60
C MET A 122 0.44 -13.62 21.32
N ARG A 123 1.37 -12.77 20.86
CA ARG A 123 2.65 -12.53 21.59
C ARG A 123 2.41 -11.96 22.99
N VAL A 124 1.36 -11.15 23.17
CA VAL A 124 0.99 -10.63 24.49
C VAL A 124 0.54 -11.77 25.40
N GLU A 125 -0.13 -12.79 24.87
CA GLU A 125 -0.59 -13.95 25.65
C GLU A 125 0.53 -14.93 25.93
N ALA A 126 1.45 -15.11 24.99
CA ALA A 126 2.66 -15.90 25.25
C ALA A 126 3.57 -15.28 26.31
N ASN A 127 3.64 -13.95 26.38
CA ASN A 127 4.32 -13.29 27.51
C ASN A 127 3.64 -13.63 28.83
N LYS A 128 2.29 -13.71 28.86
CA LYS A 128 1.56 -14.18 30.05
C LYS A 128 1.83 -15.66 30.33
N MET A 129 1.98 -16.51 29.31
CA MET A 129 2.38 -17.92 29.49
C MET A 129 3.71 -18.06 30.25
N GLY A 130 4.68 -17.18 30.00
CA GLY A 130 5.93 -17.15 30.78
C GLY A 130 5.70 -16.91 32.28
N GLU A 131 4.62 -16.22 32.66
CA GLU A 131 4.27 -16.00 34.07
C GLU A 131 3.76 -17.26 34.78
N VAL A 132 3.43 -18.34 34.04
CA VAL A 132 2.98 -19.63 34.63
C VAL A 132 4.07 -20.27 35.46
N GLU A 133 5.33 -20.04 35.11
CA GLU A 133 6.47 -20.54 35.88
C GLU A 133 6.42 -20.04 37.33
N ASN A 134 5.97 -18.80 37.52
CA ASN A 134 5.85 -18.13 38.81
C ASN A 134 4.55 -18.48 39.59
N LEU A 135 3.67 -19.33 39.06
CA LEU A 135 2.49 -19.76 39.80
C LEU A 135 2.89 -20.53 41.07
N SER A 136 2.37 -20.10 42.21
CA SER A 136 2.56 -20.76 43.49
C SER A 136 1.24 -20.87 44.25
N GLN A 137 1.17 -21.86 45.14
CA GLN A 137 -0.05 -22.17 45.91
C GLN A 137 -0.39 -21.11 46.97
N GLY A 138 0.54 -20.19 47.28
CA GLY A 138 0.44 -19.23 48.39
C GLY A 138 -0.58 -18.10 48.21
N LYS A 139 -1.09 -17.87 47.00
CA LYS A 139 -2.18 -16.91 46.74
C LYS A 139 -3.33 -17.64 46.04
N GLN A 140 -4.22 -18.25 46.83
CA GLN A 140 -5.33 -19.08 46.37
C GLN A 140 -6.20 -18.38 45.30
N ASP A 141 -6.35 -17.06 45.40
CA ASP A 141 -7.11 -16.23 44.45
C ASP A 141 -6.41 -15.96 43.12
N HIS A 142 -5.08 -16.06 43.06
CA HIS A 142 -4.31 -15.62 41.89
C HIS A 142 -4.44 -16.60 40.73
N TRP A 143 -4.16 -17.89 40.97
CA TRP A 143 -4.23 -18.91 39.93
C TRP A 143 -5.66 -19.19 39.47
N GLN A 144 -6.65 -19.08 40.37
CA GLN A 144 -8.07 -19.27 40.03
C GLN A 144 -8.60 -18.18 39.10
N LYS A 145 -8.25 -16.91 39.35
CA LYS A 145 -8.57 -15.80 38.44
C LYS A 145 -7.92 -15.99 37.08
N TRP A 146 -6.71 -16.51 37.08
CA TRP A 146 -5.94 -16.78 35.87
C TRP A 146 -6.59 -17.85 34.99
N ILE A 147 -6.89 -19.03 35.56
CA ILE A 147 -7.60 -20.11 34.85
C ILE A 147 -8.98 -19.65 34.37
N SER A 148 -9.67 -18.81 35.15
CA SER A 148 -10.97 -18.28 34.75
C SER A 148 -10.85 -17.29 33.58
N SER A 149 -9.81 -16.45 33.56
CA SER A 149 -9.55 -15.54 32.42
C SER A 149 -9.15 -16.29 31.14
N ILE A 150 -8.41 -17.39 31.26
CA ILE A 150 -8.07 -18.24 30.10
C ILE A 150 -9.33 -18.95 29.61
N GLY A 151 -10.10 -19.53 30.54
CA GLY A 151 -11.37 -20.18 30.25
C GLY A 151 -12.34 -19.27 29.52
N GLU A 152 -12.58 -18.06 30.01
CA GLU A 152 -13.48 -17.09 29.36
C GLU A 152 -13.04 -16.74 27.93
N LYS A 153 -11.73 -16.73 27.66
CA LYS A 153 -11.20 -16.36 26.35
C LYS A 153 -11.15 -17.54 25.37
N HIS A 154 -10.89 -18.75 25.86
CA HIS A 154 -10.60 -19.94 25.04
C HIS A 154 -11.59 -21.10 25.25
N GLU A 155 -12.76 -20.83 25.80
CA GLU A 155 -13.83 -21.83 26.01
C GLU A 155 -14.21 -22.50 24.68
N ASP A 156 -14.43 -21.68 23.64
CA ASP A 156 -14.77 -22.11 22.28
C ASP A 156 -13.59 -22.75 21.53
N ASP A 157 -12.37 -22.60 22.06
CA ASP A 157 -11.12 -23.11 21.47
C ASP A 157 -10.66 -24.43 22.11
N GLY A 158 -11.52 -25.04 22.95
CA GLY A 158 -11.27 -26.34 23.57
C GLY A 158 -10.48 -26.30 24.90
N PHE A 159 -10.32 -25.13 25.52
CA PHE A 159 -9.69 -25.03 26.83
C PHE A 159 -10.67 -25.32 27.97
N ASP A 160 -10.43 -26.40 28.73
CA ASP A 160 -11.26 -26.77 29.88
C ASP A 160 -10.76 -26.11 31.18
N GLY A 161 -11.31 -24.92 31.48
CA GLY A 161 -11.00 -24.20 32.71
C GLY A 161 -11.45 -24.91 33.99
N GLU A 162 -12.51 -25.73 33.95
CA GLU A 162 -12.96 -26.47 35.14
C GLU A 162 -12.00 -27.60 35.51
N PHE A 163 -11.46 -28.28 34.50
CA PHE A 163 -10.45 -29.31 34.66
C PHE A 163 -9.22 -28.77 35.40
N TYR A 164 -8.69 -27.61 35.00
CA TYR A 164 -7.55 -27.01 35.70
C TYR A 164 -7.90 -26.48 37.08
N ARG A 165 -9.12 -25.97 37.29
CA ARG A 165 -9.63 -25.62 38.63
C ARG A 165 -9.60 -26.81 39.60
N ARG A 166 -10.00 -28.00 39.14
CA ARG A 166 -9.95 -29.25 39.93
C ARG A 166 -8.53 -29.80 40.05
N MET A 167 -7.70 -29.65 39.02
CA MET A 167 -6.33 -30.18 39.01
C MET A 167 -5.39 -29.42 39.94
N PHE A 168 -5.54 -28.09 40.02
CA PHE A 168 -4.68 -27.22 40.82
C PHE A 168 -5.18 -27.04 42.26
N SER A 169 -6.40 -27.49 42.60
CA SER A 169 -6.93 -27.40 43.98
C SER A 169 -6.19 -28.27 44.99
N ASP A 170 -5.52 -29.32 44.53
CA ASP A 170 -4.73 -30.24 45.35
C ASP A 170 -3.30 -29.73 45.58
N GLN A 171 -2.47 -29.76 44.53
CA GLN A 171 -1.10 -29.27 44.53
C GLN A 171 -0.70 -28.79 43.13
N ILE A 172 0.06 -27.69 43.06
CA ILE A 172 0.60 -27.15 41.81
C ILE A 172 2.02 -27.70 41.64
N THR A 173 2.15 -28.77 40.86
CA THR A 173 3.45 -29.36 40.47
C THR A 173 3.92 -28.83 39.13
N GLN A 174 5.21 -28.96 38.82
CA GLN A 174 5.76 -28.56 37.53
C GLN A 174 5.09 -29.29 36.35
N GLU A 175 4.84 -30.60 36.49
CA GLU A 175 4.15 -31.39 35.47
C GLU A 175 2.74 -30.86 35.14
N LYS A 176 2.01 -30.39 36.16
CA LYS A 176 0.68 -29.80 36.00
C LYS A 176 0.74 -28.42 35.32
N LYS A 177 1.79 -27.63 35.59
CA LYS A 177 2.06 -26.36 34.90
C LYS A 177 2.42 -26.59 33.43
N ASP A 178 3.27 -27.59 33.14
CA ASP A 178 3.66 -27.93 31.78
C ASP A 178 2.46 -28.39 30.95
N LYS A 179 1.56 -29.18 31.55
CA LYS A 179 0.29 -29.57 30.90
C LYS A 179 -0.63 -28.38 30.63
N LEU A 180 -0.76 -27.45 31.58
CA LEU A 180 -1.53 -26.21 31.38
C LEU A 180 -0.96 -25.40 30.21
N LEU A 181 0.36 -25.26 30.14
CA LEU A 181 1.05 -24.54 29.07
C LEU A 181 0.84 -25.21 27.70
N ASP A 182 0.91 -26.53 27.63
CA ASP A 182 0.67 -27.28 26.39
C ASP A 182 -0.77 -27.11 25.89
N ASP A 183 -1.76 -27.33 26.76
CA ASP A 183 -3.17 -27.26 26.37
C ASP A 183 -3.64 -25.82 26.11
N TRP A 184 -3.09 -24.82 26.82
CA TRP A 184 -3.31 -23.41 26.47
C TRP A 184 -2.60 -23.03 25.16
N GLY A 185 -1.41 -23.57 24.88
CA GLY A 185 -0.75 -23.41 23.59
C GLY A 185 -1.58 -23.96 22.42
N LYS A 186 -2.23 -25.12 22.62
CA LYS A 186 -3.17 -25.69 21.65
C LYS A 186 -4.42 -24.82 21.48
N SER A 187 -4.99 -24.30 22.56
CA SER A 187 -6.18 -23.44 22.47
C SER A 187 -5.89 -22.13 21.75
N ILE A 188 -4.71 -21.53 21.95
CA ILE A 188 -4.26 -20.37 21.17
C ILE A 188 -4.13 -20.70 19.68
N THR A 189 -3.60 -21.89 19.35
CA THR A 189 -3.45 -22.33 17.97
C THR A 189 -4.82 -22.53 17.30
N GLU A 190 -5.76 -23.15 18.01
CA GLU A 190 -7.11 -23.36 17.51
C GLU A 190 -7.88 -22.05 17.38
N HIS A 191 -7.74 -21.14 18.33
CA HIS A 191 -8.30 -19.79 18.25
C HIS A 191 -7.86 -19.06 16.97
N LEU A 192 -6.56 -19.11 16.69
CA LEU A 192 -5.99 -18.48 15.50
C LEU A 192 -6.56 -19.09 14.22
N ARG A 193 -6.64 -20.42 14.17
CA ARG A 193 -7.23 -21.16 13.05
C ARG A 193 -8.69 -20.78 12.82
N GLN A 194 -9.49 -20.71 13.88
CA GLN A 194 -10.92 -20.33 13.79
C GLN A 194 -11.09 -18.87 13.34
N GLU A 195 -10.32 -17.93 13.87
CA GLU A 195 -10.39 -16.53 13.46
C GLU A 195 -9.96 -16.33 12.00
N GLU A 196 -8.93 -17.06 11.54
CA GLU A 196 -8.55 -17.10 10.13
C GLU A 196 -9.67 -17.65 9.23
N GLU A 197 -10.29 -18.77 9.62
CA GLU A 197 -11.42 -19.35 8.89
C GLU A 197 -12.60 -18.37 8.81
N LYS A 198 -12.94 -17.71 9.92
CA LYS A 198 -13.99 -16.68 9.96
C LYS A 198 -13.65 -15.50 9.06
N HIS A 199 -12.42 -15.00 9.12
CA HIS A 199 -11.97 -13.88 8.29
C HIS A 199 -12.00 -14.24 6.80
N ILE A 200 -11.48 -15.41 6.42
CA ILE A 200 -11.47 -15.92 5.05
C ILE A 200 -12.90 -16.16 4.55
N ALA A 201 -13.78 -16.76 5.35
CA ALA A 201 -15.17 -16.99 4.95
C ALA A 201 -15.93 -15.67 4.74
N GLY A 202 -15.78 -14.72 5.68
CA GLY A 202 -16.45 -13.42 5.63
C GLY A 202 -15.95 -12.52 4.48
N ARG A 203 -14.65 -12.47 4.24
CA ARG A 203 -14.06 -11.66 3.15
C ARG A 203 -14.10 -12.38 1.80
N GLY A 204 -13.96 -13.70 1.80
CA GLY A 204 -13.90 -14.53 0.60
C GLY A 204 -15.20 -14.55 -0.19
N THR A 205 -16.35 -14.64 0.50
CA THR A 205 -17.67 -14.54 -0.15
C THR A 205 -17.85 -13.23 -0.90
N ASN A 206 -17.52 -12.10 -0.25
CA ASN A 206 -17.54 -10.77 -0.86
C ASN A 206 -16.55 -10.68 -2.04
N MET A 207 -15.36 -11.25 -1.89
CA MET A 207 -14.34 -11.26 -2.94
C MET A 207 -14.80 -12.04 -4.17
N LYS A 208 -15.38 -13.24 -3.98
CA LYS A 208 -15.91 -14.09 -5.06
C LYS A 208 -17.03 -13.38 -5.83
N GLN A 209 -17.99 -12.78 -5.12
CA GLN A 209 -19.07 -12.02 -5.76
C GLN A 209 -18.54 -10.81 -6.54
N ASN A 210 -17.57 -10.09 -5.98
CA ASN A 210 -16.92 -8.98 -6.67
C ASN A 210 -16.17 -9.45 -7.93
N LEU A 211 -15.47 -10.58 -7.85
CA LEU A 211 -14.75 -11.18 -8.97
C LEU A 211 -15.71 -11.58 -10.11
N GLN A 212 -16.84 -12.21 -9.80
CA GLN A 212 -17.87 -12.56 -10.80
C GLN A 212 -18.42 -11.31 -11.50
N ARG A 213 -18.78 -10.28 -10.72
CA ARG A 213 -19.22 -8.99 -11.29
C ARG A 213 -18.16 -8.37 -12.20
N MET A 214 -16.90 -8.36 -11.77
CA MET A 214 -15.80 -7.83 -12.59
C MET A 214 -15.65 -8.61 -13.90
N PHE A 215 -15.78 -9.94 -13.90
CA PHE A 215 -15.74 -10.72 -15.14
C PHE A 215 -16.87 -10.36 -16.10
N GLU A 216 -18.09 -10.14 -15.59
CA GLU A 216 -19.22 -9.71 -16.41
C GLU A 216 -19.01 -8.31 -16.99
N ASP A 217 -18.59 -7.35 -16.16
CA ASP A 217 -18.33 -5.97 -16.57
C ASP A 217 -17.24 -5.90 -17.64
N VAL A 218 -16.16 -6.66 -17.47
CA VAL A 218 -15.06 -6.74 -18.44
C VAL A 218 -15.53 -7.35 -19.75
N HIS A 219 -16.26 -8.47 -19.68
CA HIS A 219 -16.77 -9.12 -20.87
C HIS A 219 -17.70 -8.19 -21.67
N LYS A 220 -18.58 -7.46 -20.98
CA LYS A 220 -19.46 -6.47 -21.59
C LYS A 220 -18.66 -5.33 -22.23
N THR A 221 -17.72 -4.74 -21.49
CA THR A 221 -16.90 -3.61 -21.96
C THR A 221 -16.07 -3.98 -23.18
N LEU A 222 -15.44 -5.16 -23.17
CA LEU A 222 -14.63 -5.63 -24.30
C LEU A 222 -15.47 -5.90 -25.54
N LYS A 223 -16.70 -6.40 -25.36
CA LYS A 223 -17.64 -6.66 -26.45
C LYS A 223 -18.18 -5.36 -27.06
N ASP A 224 -18.56 -4.40 -26.21
CA ASP A 224 -19.15 -3.13 -26.65
C ASP A 224 -18.14 -2.24 -27.40
N GLU A 225 -16.87 -2.24 -26.96
CA GLU A 225 -15.82 -1.39 -27.53
C GLU A 225 -14.97 -2.10 -28.61
N SER A 226 -15.24 -3.37 -28.92
CA SER A 226 -14.50 -4.19 -29.91
C SER A 226 -12.97 -4.12 -29.74
N VAL A 227 -12.50 -4.21 -28.50
CA VAL A 227 -11.09 -3.98 -28.15
C VAL A 227 -10.26 -5.23 -28.42
N SER A 228 -9.08 -5.07 -29.02
CA SER A 228 -8.10 -6.16 -29.12
C SER A 228 -7.56 -6.55 -27.74
N ASP A 229 -7.33 -7.84 -27.50
CA ASP A 229 -6.76 -8.35 -26.25
C ASP A 229 -5.44 -7.65 -25.86
N GLU A 230 -4.61 -7.28 -26.85
CA GLU A 230 -3.35 -6.56 -26.61
C GLU A 230 -3.59 -5.14 -26.06
N GLN A 231 -4.53 -4.41 -26.65
CA GLN A 231 -4.90 -3.06 -26.20
C GLN A 231 -5.54 -3.10 -24.82
N ALA A 232 -6.38 -4.10 -24.57
CA ALA A 232 -7.00 -4.31 -23.28
C ALA A 232 -5.92 -4.56 -22.21
N VAL A 233 -4.99 -5.49 -22.46
CA VAL A 233 -3.89 -5.80 -21.53
C VAL A 233 -2.98 -4.59 -21.29
N GLN A 234 -2.68 -3.80 -22.32
CA GLN A 234 -1.91 -2.56 -22.16
C GLN A 234 -2.65 -1.53 -21.32
N ALA A 235 -3.96 -1.34 -21.55
CA ALA A 235 -4.78 -0.41 -20.77
C ALA A 235 -4.79 -0.82 -19.29
N TRP A 236 -4.95 -2.10 -19.01
CA TRP A 236 -4.89 -2.66 -17.67
C TRP A 236 -3.54 -2.44 -16.98
N LYS A 237 -2.42 -2.60 -17.68
CA LYS A 237 -1.08 -2.32 -17.13
C LYS A 237 -0.89 -0.85 -16.72
N MET A 238 -1.65 0.07 -17.31
CA MET A 238 -1.62 1.49 -16.96
C MET A 238 -2.58 1.86 -15.82
N MET A 239 -3.41 0.91 -15.35
CA MET A 239 -4.31 1.09 -14.22
C MET A 239 -3.62 0.72 -12.90
N ASP A 240 -4.26 1.04 -11.79
CA ASP A 240 -3.82 0.69 -10.44
C ASP A 240 -4.10 -0.78 -10.05
N GLY A 241 -4.53 -1.60 -11.01
CA GLY A 241 -4.95 -2.99 -10.81
C GLY A 241 -6.34 -3.14 -10.19
N ARG A 242 -7.15 -2.08 -10.05
CA ARG A 242 -8.59 -2.18 -9.76
C ARG A 242 -9.37 -1.96 -11.04
N TRP A 243 -10.41 -2.76 -11.27
CA TRP A 243 -11.31 -2.52 -12.40
C TRP A 243 -12.18 -1.31 -12.13
N SER A 244 -12.19 -0.37 -13.07
CA SER A 244 -13.15 0.71 -13.16
C SER A 244 -13.32 1.03 -14.64
N GLU A 245 -14.55 0.92 -15.13
CA GLU A 245 -14.86 1.17 -16.54
C GLU A 245 -14.38 2.57 -16.99
N SER A 246 -14.58 3.59 -16.16
CA SER A 246 -14.17 4.96 -16.47
C SER A 246 -12.64 5.15 -16.57
N GLU A 247 -11.87 4.51 -15.70
CA GLU A 247 -10.40 4.54 -15.77
C GLU A 247 -9.90 3.69 -16.94
N PHE A 248 -10.49 2.50 -17.15
CA PHE A 248 -10.16 1.64 -18.28
C PHE A 248 -10.37 2.38 -19.61
N MET A 249 -11.54 3.02 -19.79
CA MET A 249 -11.84 3.81 -20.99
C MET A 249 -10.90 4.99 -21.17
N ARG A 250 -10.52 5.65 -20.08
CA ARG A 250 -9.49 6.71 -20.11
C ARG A 250 -8.15 6.16 -20.60
N ARG A 251 -7.68 5.03 -20.08
CA ARG A 251 -6.41 4.40 -20.53
C ARG A 251 -6.49 3.88 -21.96
N LEU A 252 -7.62 3.28 -22.34
CA LEU A 252 -7.87 2.81 -23.69
C LEU A 252 -7.84 3.97 -24.70
N SER A 253 -8.42 5.12 -24.36
CA SER A 253 -8.36 6.31 -25.21
C SER A 253 -6.93 6.80 -25.45
N LEU A 254 -6.05 6.68 -24.46
CA LEU A 254 -4.63 7.02 -24.58
C LEU A 254 -3.91 6.04 -25.50
N ILE A 255 -4.20 4.74 -25.39
CA ILE A 255 -3.60 3.71 -26.26
C ILE A 255 -4.05 3.90 -27.71
N ARG A 256 -5.36 4.09 -27.94
CA ARG A 256 -5.89 4.42 -29.29
C ARG A 256 -5.25 5.68 -29.87
N LEU A 257 -4.92 6.67 -29.03
CA LEU A 257 -4.21 7.88 -29.46
C LEU A 257 -2.75 7.58 -29.83
N GLN A 258 -2.07 6.73 -29.05
CA GLN A 258 -0.71 6.27 -29.36
C GLN A 258 -0.67 5.48 -30.67
N ASP A 259 -1.63 4.59 -30.90
CA ASP A 259 -1.74 3.81 -32.14
C ASP A 259 -1.99 4.72 -33.35
N ARG A 260 -2.81 5.77 -33.17
CA ARG A 260 -3.10 6.75 -34.23
C ARG A 260 -1.89 7.63 -34.56
N TYR A 261 -1.08 7.96 -33.57
CA TYR A 261 0.07 8.86 -33.71
C TYR A 261 1.35 8.17 -33.20
N PRO A 262 1.96 7.27 -33.99
CA PRO A 262 3.20 6.58 -33.62
C PRO A 262 4.36 7.57 -33.40
N GLN A 263 4.27 8.80 -33.93
CA GLN A 263 5.24 9.86 -33.63
C GLN A 263 5.26 10.23 -32.15
N LEU A 264 4.15 10.04 -31.43
CA LEU A 264 4.11 10.20 -29.97
C LEU A 264 4.93 9.12 -29.27
N HIS A 265 4.90 7.88 -29.77
CA HIS A 265 5.75 6.81 -29.25
C HIS A 265 7.24 7.13 -29.46
N GLU A 266 7.60 7.62 -30.64
CA GLU A 266 8.97 8.06 -30.93
C GLU A 266 9.39 9.25 -30.04
N ALA A 267 8.50 10.22 -29.82
CA ALA A 267 8.76 11.34 -28.92
C ALA A 267 8.95 10.88 -27.48
N VAL A 268 8.12 9.95 -26.97
CA VAL A 268 8.26 9.35 -25.64
C VAL A 268 9.57 8.58 -25.51
N MET A 269 9.95 7.79 -26.51
CA MET A 269 11.24 7.08 -26.52
C MET A 269 12.45 8.03 -26.56
N LYS A 270 12.34 9.16 -27.26
CA LYS A 270 13.42 10.16 -27.36
C LYS A 270 13.50 11.08 -26.13
N LEU A 271 12.37 11.40 -25.50
CA LEU A 271 12.26 12.48 -24.51
C LEU A 271 11.87 12.01 -23.10
N GLY A 272 11.25 10.85 -22.96
CA GLY A 272 10.82 10.29 -21.67
C GLY A 272 12.00 9.83 -20.83
N ARG A 273 12.11 10.29 -19.58
CA ARG A 273 13.22 9.99 -18.65
C ARG A 273 12.72 9.46 -17.31
N VAL A 274 13.18 8.29 -16.84
CA VAL A 274 12.88 7.71 -15.52
C VAL A 274 14.14 7.86 -14.67
N ALA A 275 14.01 8.27 -13.41
CA ALA A 275 15.11 8.24 -12.46
C ALA A 275 15.61 6.80 -12.25
N ASP A 276 16.87 6.53 -12.59
CA ASP A 276 17.53 5.23 -12.45
C ASP A 276 19.01 5.49 -12.16
N SER A 277 19.53 4.96 -11.05
CA SER A 277 20.92 5.12 -10.61
C SER A 277 21.92 4.59 -11.65
N SER A 278 21.49 3.68 -12.51
CA SER A 278 22.28 3.06 -13.58
C SER A 278 22.04 3.69 -14.96
N GLY A 279 21.38 4.85 -15.00
CA GLY A 279 21.10 5.61 -16.22
C GLY A 279 22.23 6.53 -16.66
N ARG A 280 22.37 6.73 -17.98
CA ARG A 280 23.37 7.64 -18.57
C ARG A 280 22.86 9.08 -18.71
N ASP A 281 21.56 9.27 -18.78
CA ASP A 281 20.95 10.59 -18.88
C ASP A 281 20.78 11.22 -17.50
N ARG A 282 20.53 12.53 -17.45
CA ARG A 282 20.24 13.25 -16.20
C ARG A 282 18.79 13.70 -16.18
N LEU A 283 18.09 13.41 -15.10
CA LEU A 283 16.78 13.96 -14.78
C LEU A 283 16.97 15.07 -13.73
N ALA A 284 16.53 16.27 -14.05
CA ALA A 284 16.50 17.36 -13.09
C ALA A 284 15.34 17.10 -12.11
N VAL A 285 15.67 16.75 -10.87
CA VAL A 285 14.69 16.65 -9.79
C VAL A 285 14.62 18.02 -9.14
N ASN A 286 13.45 18.64 -9.23
CA ASN A 286 13.17 19.84 -8.47
C ASN A 286 12.68 19.40 -7.10
N GLU A 287 13.58 19.32 -6.12
CA GLU A 287 13.21 19.12 -4.72
C GLU A 287 12.75 20.46 -4.15
N GLY A 288 11.61 20.93 -4.65
CA GLY A 288 10.94 22.10 -4.12
C GLY A 288 9.98 21.65 -3.03
N SER A 289 10.15 22.20 -1.82
CA SER A 289 9.05 22.24 -0.85
C SER A 289 7.80 22.72 -1.60
N ARG A 290 6.71 21.96 -1.45
CA ARG A 290 5.43 22.18 -2.11
C ARG A 290 4.82 23.49 -1.59
N MET A 291 5.38 24.63 -1.98
CA MET A 291 4.71 25.92 -1.84
C MET A 291 3.52 25.86 -2.76
N LYS A 292 2.35 25.54 -2.19
CA LYS A 292 1.07 25.90 -2.80
C LYS A 292 1.17 27.39 -3.09
N ILE A 293 1.26 27.75 -4.36
CA ILE A 293 0.97 29.10 -4.79
C ILE A 293 -0.54 29.24 -4.61
N SER A 294 -0.98 29.50 -3.39
CA SER A 294 -2.34 29.94 -3.14
C SER A 294 -2.44 31.35 -3.66
N HIS A 295 -3.45 31.61 -4.49
CA HIS A 295 -3.82 32.94 -4.91
C HIS A 295 -3.81 33.89 -3.70
N SER A 296 -2.94 34.89 -3.73
CA SER A 296 -2.85 35.93 -2.71
C SER A 296 -4.11 36.79 -2.79
N SER A 297 -5.18 36.39 -2.11
CA SER A 297 -6.44 37.16 -2.05
C SER A 297 -6.42 38.26 -0.98
N GLY A 298 -5.27 38.51 -0.34
CA GLY A 298 -5.06 39.61 0.61
C GLY A 298 -3.69 40.23 0.38
N SER A 299 -3.60 41.55 0.53
CA SER A 299 -2.36 42.32 0.32
C SER A 299 -1.18 41.65 1.02
N ASP A 300 -0.11 41.38 0.27
CA ASP A 300 1.13 40.74 0.72
C ASP A 300 1.97 41.63 1.67
N ILE A 301 1.36 42.67 2.22
CA ILE A 301 1.98 43.65 3.10
C ILE A 301 2.00 43.06 4.52
N GLU A 302 3.20 42.84 5.04
CA GLU A 302 3.41 42.36 6.41
C GLU A 302 3.49 43.52 7.41
N GLY A 303 4.04 44.66 6.97
CA GLY A 303 4.18 45.84 7.83
C GLY A 303 4.85 47.02 7.14
N ILE A 304 5.31 47.96 7.96
CA ILE A 304 6.04 49.16 7.54
C ILE A 304 7.46 49.05 8.10
N THR A 305 8.45 49.18 7.22
CA THR A 305 9.87 49.21 7.57
C THR A 305 10.50 50.53 7.13
N ILE A 306 11.74 50.77 7.55
CA ILE A 306 12.50 51.95 7.20
C ILE A 306 13.59 51.54 6.21
N GLY A 307 13.66 52.23 5.08
CA GLY A 307 14.63 51.99 4.01
C GLY A 307 14.73 53.12 3.01
N ASN A 308 15.00 52.78 1.76
CA ASN A 308 15.15 53.73 0.64
C ASN A 308 14.57 53.19 -0.68
N ASP A 309 13.69 52.18 -0.63
CA ASP A 309 13.10 51.59 -1.82
C ASP A 309 11.93 52.46 -2.31
N LEU A 310 12.14 53.14 -3.45
CA LEU A 310 11.15 54.04 -4.04
C LEU A 310 9.88 53.32 -4.50
N ASN A 311 9.97 52.01 -4.81
CA ASN A 311 8.85 51.24 -5.34
C ASN A 311 7.88 50.76 -4.26
N SER A 312 8.25 50.92 -2.98
CA SER A 312 7.47 50.45 -1.83
C SER A 312 7.17 51.59 -0.84
N LEU A 313 7.28 52.85 -1.25
CA LEU A 313 7.05 54.00 -0.38
C LEU A 313 5.64 54.05 0.17
N LEU A 314 5.53 54.51 1.43
CA LEU A 314 4.23 54.88 1.96
C LEU A 314 3.65 56.10 1.24
N PRO A 315 2.31 56.19 1.12
CA PRO A 315 1.66 57.36 0.55
C PRO A 315 2.06 58.69 1.20
N ILE A 316 2.40 58.68 2.49
CA ILE A 316 2.85 59.89 3.21
C ILE A 316 4.26 60.36 2.80
N GLU A 317 5.17 59.43 2.50
CA GLU A 317 6.49 59.78 1.99
C GLU A 317 6.36 60.29 0.54
N LEU A 318 5.45 59.71 -0.26
CA LEU A 318 5.13 60.21 -1.60
C LEU A 318 4.53 61.63 -1.56
N ALA A 319 3.65 61.91 -0.59
CA ALA A 319 3.09 63.24 -0.39
C ALA A 319 4.16 64.27 0.03
N THR A 320 5.13 63.85 0.85
CA THR A 320 6.28 64.68 1.25
C THR A 320 7.17 65.01 0.04
N TYR A 321 7.32 64.07 -0.90
CA TYR A 321 8.03 64.32 -2.16
C TYR A 321 7.25 65.26 -3.10
N ALA A 322 5.91 65.14 -3.13
CA ALA A 322 5.08 65.96 -4.02
C ALA A 322 4.97 67.43 -3.59
N ASP A 323 5.20 67.75 -2.32
CA ASP A 323 5.18 69.10 -1.77
C ASP A 323 6.55 69.78 -1.91
N LYS A 324 6.61 70.89 -2.66
CA LYS A 324 7.84 71.65 -2.94
C LYS A 324 8.52 72.18 -1.68
N ASP A 325 7.76 72.49 -0.64
CA ASP A 325 8.32 73.03 0.61
C ASP A 325 8.94 71.92 1.47
N MET A 326 8.48 70.66 1.29
CA MET A 326 8.93 69.50 2.07
C MET A 326 9.82 68.52 1.29
N GLU A 327 10.02 68.74 0.00
CA GLU A 327 10.86 67.91 -0.89
C GLU A 327 12.29 67.74 -0.34
N ASN A 328 12.86 68.79 0.26
CA ASN A 328 14.18 68.74 0.90
C ASN A 328 14.24 67.74 2.08
N VAL A 329 13.13 67.59 2.82
CA VAL A 329 13.01 66.64 3.92
C VAL A 329 12.95 65.22 3.39
N PHE A 330 12.26 65.00 2.27
CA PHE A 330 12.23 63.71 1.59
C PHE A 330 13.63 63.30 1.12
N TYR A 331 14.36 64.18 0.43
CA TYR A 331 15.73 63.90 -0.02
C TYR A 331 16.69 63.64 1.16
N TYR A 332 16.54 64.38 2.26
CA TYR A 332 17.30 64.14 3.49
C TYR A 332 17.02 62.74 4.07
N ARG A 333 15.76 62.29 4.08
CA ARG A 333 15.39 60.95 4.55
C ARG A 333 15.84 59.86 3.58
N TYR A 334 15.74 60.08 2.28
CA TYR A 334 16.16 59.15 1.23
C TYR A 334 17.67 58.85 1.33
N THR A 335 18.49 59.89 1.39
CA THR A 335 19.96 59.76 1.47
C THR A 335 20.43 59.07 2.74
N ARG A 336 19.66 59.20 3.85
CA ARG A 336 19.96 58.51 5.11
C ARG A 336 19.30 57.14 5.26
N HIS A 337 18.65 56.61 4.21
CA HIS A 337 17.89 55.36 4.27
C HIS A 337 16.83 55.35 5.38
N ARG A 338 16.16 56.49 5.59
CA ARG A 338 15.14 56.70 6.64
C ARG A 338 13.72 56.89 6.10
N LEU A 339 13.44 56.52 4.85
CA LEU A 339 12.08 56.56 4.32
C LEU A 339 11.25 55.38 4.81
N GLN A 340 9.98 55.61 5.09
CA GLN A 340 9.05 54.54 5.45
C GLN A 340 8.56 53.82 4.18
N THR A 341 8.73 52.50 4.14
CA THR A 341 8.37 51.63 3.02
C THR A 341 7.54 50.43 3.50
N PHE A 342 6.65 49.91 2.66
CA PHE A 342 5.96 48.66 2.92
C PHE A 342 6.91 47.46 2.85
N ASP A 343 6.76 46.54 3.81
CA ASP A 343 7.45 45.26 3.80
C ASP A 343 6.52 44.14 3.30
N TYR A 344 7.06 43.27 2.44
CA TYR A 344 6.28 42.25 1.73
C TYR A 344 6.74 40.84 2.08
N LYS A 345 5.80 39.93 2.37
CA LYS A 345 6.15 38.54 2.71
C LYS A 345 6.87 37.81 1.58
N SER A 346 6.60 38.18 0.32
CA SER A 346 7.26 37.61 -0.86
C SER A 346 8.78 37.80 -0.88
N LYS A 347 9.35 38.78 -0.16
CA LYS A 347 10.82 38.95 -0.07
C LYS A 347 11.48 37.85 0.78
N MET A 348 10.75 37.22 1.71
CA MET A 348 11.27 36.12 2.53
C MET A 348 11.33 34.79 1.78
N SER A 349 10.57 34.62 0.70
CA SER A 349 10.66 33.45 -0.17
C SER A 349 11.77 33.62 -1.21
N LYS A 350 13.03 33.50 -0.81
CA LYS A 350 14.03 32.97 -1.75
C LYS A 350 13.71 31.48 -1.87
N PRO A 351 13.10 30.97 -2.96
CA PRO A 351 12.93 29.55 -3.09
C PRO A 351 14.33 28.96 -3.11
N THR A 352 14.64 28.12 -2.13
CA THR A 352 15.86 27.31 -2.12
C THR A 352 15.75 26.32 -3.27
N ARG A 353 15.94 26.78 -4.51
CA ARG A 353 15.97 25.95 -5.72
C ARG A 353 17.28 25.17 -5.70
N LYS A 354 17.30 24.07 -4.99
CA LYS A 354 18.29 23.02 -5.21
C LYS A 354 17.79 22.18 -6.39
N LEU A 355 18.23 22.53 -7.60
CA LEU A 355 18.15 21.58 -8.71
C LEU A 355 19.15 20.46 -8.41
N SER A 356 18.65 19.33 -7.93
CA SER A 356 19.44 18.11 -7.87
C SER A 356 19.28 17.36 -9.19
N PHE A 357 20.37 16.77 -9.67
CA PHE A 357 20.33 15.91 -10.85
C PHE A 357 20.41 14.47 -10.38
N GLN A 358 19.46 13.65 -10.81
CA GLN A 358 19.53 12.20 -10.66
C GLN A 358 19.87 11.57 -12.01
N SER A 359 20.63 10.49 -11.99
CA SER A 359 20.83 9.64 -13.17
C SER A 359 19.49 9.07 -13.64
N ALA A 360 19.35 8.90 -14.95
CA ALA A 360 18.09 8.57 -15.59
C ALA A 360 18.27 7.75 -16.88
N ARG A 361 17.23 6.97 -17.23
CA ARG A 361 17.16 6.20 -18.48
C ARG A 361 16.02 6.68 -19.38
N ARG A 362 16.20 6.56 -20.71
CA ARG A 362 15.24 7.00 -21.75
C ARG A 362 14.10 6.00 -21.99
N LEU A 363 13.31 5.72 -20.95
CA LEU A 363 12.25 4.70 -21.02
C LEU A 363 10.97 5.12 -20.25
N ALA A 364 10.72 6.41 -20.06
CA ALA A 364 9.64 6.89 -19.19
C ALA A 364 8.45 7.51 -19.90
N ALA A 365 7.39 7.73 -19.11
CA ALA A 365 6.36 8.69 -19.44
C ALA A 365 6.94 10.10 -19.68
N PHE A 366 6.47 10.77 -20.73
CA PHE A 366 6.74 12.17 -21.03
C PHE A 366 5.41 12.92 -21.06
N PHE A 367 5.32 14.06 -20.38
CA PHE A 367 4.12 14.89 -20.39
C PHE A 367 4.13 15.79 -21.62
N LEU A 368 3.22 15.52 -22.56
CA LEU A 368 3.03 16.34 -23.75
C LEU A 368 1.73 17.13 -23.59
N CYS A 369 1.84 18.45 -23.38
CA CYS A 369 0.68 19.33 -23.29
C CYS A 369 0.23 19.71 -24.72
N ALA A 370 -0.71 18.95 -25.27
CA ALA A 370 -1.35 19.30 -26.53
C ALA A 370 -2.53 20.24 -26.26
N ARG A 371 -2.46 21.47 -26.79
CA ARG A 371 -3.61 22.38 -26.82
C ARG A 371 -4.55 21.89 -27.93
N MET A 372 -5.63 21.20 -27.56
CA MET A 372 -6.73 20.95 -28.49
C MET A 372 -7.44 22.28 -28.76
N VAL A 373 -6.99 22.99 -29.80
CA VAL A 373 -7.76 24.10 -30.36
C VAL A 373 -8.83 23.47 -31.23
N TYR A 374 -10.07 23.41 -30.73
CA TYR A 374 -11.24 23.27 -31.61
C TYR A 374 -11.32 24.54 -32.46
N SER A 375 -10.67 24.55 -33.63
CA SER A 375 -10.97 25.52 -34.69
C SER A 375 -11.63 24.77 -35.84
N PRO A 376 -12.79 25.23 -36.36
CA PRO A 376 -13.39 24.66 -37.56
C PRO A 376 -12.46 24.88 -38.78
N PRO A 377 -12.60 24.10 -39.85
CA PRO A 377 -11.66 24.14 -40.97
C PRO A 377 -11.84 25.45 -41.73
N MET A 378 -10.85 26.33 -41.69
CA MET A 378 -10.75 27.43 -42.63
C MET A 378 -9.93 26.98 -43.83
N GLU A 379 -10.60 26.93 -44.98
CA GLU A 379 -9.99 26.79 -46.30
C GLU A 379 -8.89 27.82 -46.53
N GLY A 380 -7.83 27.37 -47.20
CA GLY A 380 -7.08 28.14 -48.20
C GLY A 380 -6.26 29.34 -47.71
N ARG A 381 -4.94 29.17 -47.67
CA ARG A 381 -4.02 29.73 -48.68
C ARG A 381 -2.56 29.49 -48.27
N LEU A 382 -1.80 28.95 -49.23
CA LEU A 382 -0.35 28.99 -49.25
C LEU A 382 0.12 30.45 -49.35
N ALA A 383 1.10 30.84 -48.54
CA ALA A 383 1.98 31.98 -48.83
C ALA A 383 3.42 31.62 -48.42
N PRO A 384 4.41 31.75 -49.31
CA PRO A 384 5.80 31.40 -49.03
C PRO A 384 6.46 32.53 -48.24
N LEU A 385 7.16 32.19 -47.15
CA LEU A 385 8.05 33.12 -46.47
C LEU A 385 9.36 33.22 -47.26
N ALA A 386 9.46 34.31 -48.01
CA ALA A 386 10.71 34.79 -48.56
C ALA A 386 11.68 35.18 -47.43
N SER A 387 12.94 34.89 -47.69
CA SER A 387 14.13 35.23 -46.93
C SER A 387 14.26 36.72 -46.61
N ARG A 388 14.71 37.00 -45.39
CA ARG A 388 15.75 38.00 -45.08
C ARG A 388 16.37 37.72 -43.73
#